data_AF-A0A142LKF8-F1
#
_entry.id   AF-A0A142LKF8-F1
#
_cell.length_a   1.000
_cell.length_b   1.000
_cell.length_c   1.000
_cell.angle_alpha   90.00
_cell.angle_beta   90.00
_cell.angle_gamma   90.00
#
_symmetry.space_group_name_H-M   'P 1'
#
loop_
_entity.id
_entity.type
_entity.pdbx_description
1 polymer ?
#
loop_
_entity_poly.entity_id
_entity_poly.type
_entity_poly.pdbx_seq_one_letter_code
_entity_poly.pdbx_strand_id
1 'polypeptide(L)'
;MNKSAFMVGCIAVLGIVGFVVVLTQQRDEEKVEHAKVVSGSSKLAVGGHVAQASVAAQNAGQLASAKATVSDTSAQQLPPLNLSVVQILVALKKQASDGNSRAACRLGFELDRCSLYFKDKAIAEEMRVSIASQPPDSPKLQGFQRMLARVKTSVSKLESICEGLAQEELSGSNRYLFQAASAGQEAATVRYLNGIGLDWDAGPLANKDEWSRFAENFGHLLSRAINSGRPEALEIAANAYLKPTFGEQLLPKDAVQAIAHLYALKQISSASYRDVVQYKIDAAIGQSGLSSTQLETARVIAGVLVAKMIYPAEGVDFSKGTFAGETGAHCEE
;
A
#
# COMPACT_ATOMS: atom_id res chain seq x y z
N MET A 1 -14.62 45.61 -25.13
CA MET A 1 -13.41 45.11 -24.43
C MET A 1 -13.75 44.96 -22.96
N ASN A 2 -14.09 43.75 -22.51
CA ASN A 2 -14.63 43.47 -21.17
C ASN A 2 -13.52 43.02 -20.22
N LYS A 3 -13.33 43.75 -19.11
CA LYS A 3 -12.28 43.52 -18.08
C LYS A 3 -12.71 42.61 -16.93
N SER A 4 -13.89 41.98 -16.97
CA SER A 4 -14.48 41.33 -15.78
C SER A 4 -14.26 39.81 -15.69
N ALA A 5 -13.50 39.18 -16.59
CA ALA A 5 -13.33 37.72 -16.61
C ALA A 5 -12.05 37.19 -15.90
N PHE A 6 -11.16 38.07 -15.43
CA PHE A 6 -9.83 37.64 -14.93
C PHE A 6 -9.74 37.40 -13.41
N MET A 7 -10.80 37.64 -12.64
CA MET A 7 -10.70 37.68 -11.16
C MET A 7 -11.24 36.43 -10.44
N VAL A 8 -11.87 35.49 -11.15
CA VAL A 8 -12.44 34.27 -10.53
C VAL A 8 -11.48 33.08 -10.53
N GLY A 9 -10.41 33.11 -11.35
CA GLY A 9 -9.44 32.01 -11.46
C GLY A 9 -8.32 31.98 -10.41
N CYS A 10 -8.05 33.07 -9.69
CA CYS A 10 -6.92 33.13 -8.74
C CYS A 10 -7.24 32.66 -7.32
N ILE A 11 -8.51 32.47 -6.96
CA ILE A 11 -8.91 32.13 -5.58
C ILE A 11 -8.80 30.62 -5.31
N ALA A 12 -8.91 29.76 -6.33
CA ALA A 12 -8.87 28.31 -6.14
C ALA A 12 -7.45 27.74 -5.92
N VAL A 13 -6.40 28.38 -6.43
CA VAL A 13 -5.02 27.84 -6.37
C VAL A 13 -4.25 28.26 -5.09
N LEU A 14 -4.66 29.35 -4.43
CA LEU A 14 -4.06 29.79 -3.16
C LEU A 14 -4.61 29.05 -1.94
N GLY A 15 -5.79 28.42 -2.04
CA GLY A 15 -6.43 27.71 -0.92
C GLY A 15 -5.72 26.43 -0.47
N ILE A 16 -5.10 25.69 -1.39
CA ILE A 16 -4.52 24.37 -1.07
C ILE A 16 -3.12 24.48 -0.44
N VAL A 17 -2.33 25.50 -0.80
CA VAL A 17 -0.97 25.70 -0.25
C VAL A 17 -1.01 26.47 1.08
N GLY A 18 -1.97 27.39 1.27
CA GLY A 18 -2.12 28.12 2.54
C GLY A 18 -2.63 27.26 3.69
N PHE A 19 -3.47 26.26 3.43
CA PHE A 19 -4.08 25.42 4.47
C PHE A 19 -3.08 24.48 5.16
N VAL A 20 -2.01 24.07 4.46
CA VAL A 20 -0.96 23.20 5.04
C VAL A 20 -0.02 23.95 5.99
N VAL A 21 0.21 25.25 5.76
CA VAL A 21 1.12 26.07 6.60
C VAL A 21 0.41 26.59 7.88
N VAL A 22 -0.89 26.89 7.81
CA VAL A 22 -1.65 27.36 8.99
C VAL A 22 -1.92 26.23 9.99
N LEU A 23 -2.08 24.98 9.53
CA LEU A 23 -2.31 23.84 10.44
C LEU A 23 -1.06 23.38 11.22
N THR A 24 0.15 23.76 10.81
CA THR A 24 1.37 23.46 11.59
C THR A 24 1.68 24.52 12.64
N GLN A 25 1.15 25.75 12.50
CA GLN A 25 1.40 26.84 13.46
C GLN A 25 0.41 26.89 14.63
N GLN A 26 -0.82 26.38 14.48
CA GLN A 26 -1.81 26.37 15.58
C GLN A 26 -1.64 25.23 16.60
N ARG A 27 -0.68 24.32 16.42
CA ARG A 27 -0.57 23.12 17.27
C ARG A 27 0.29 23.30 18.53
N ASP A 28 1.00 24.42 18.66
CA ASP A 28 1.95 24.63 19.77
C ASP A 28 1.41 25.46 20.94
N GLU A 29 0.18 25.99 20.88
CA GLU A 29 -0.36 26.89 21.93
C GLU A 29 -1.50 26.32 22.78
N GLU A 30 -1.97 25.09 22.56
CA GLU A 30 -3.07 24.53 23.35
C GLU A 30 -2.63 23.42 24.33
N LYS A 31 -2.26 23.87 25.54
CA LYS A 31 -2.52 23.27 26.87
C LYS A 31 -1.78 21.96 27.20
N VAL A 32 -0.90 21.84 28.21
CA VAL A 32 -0.76 22.46 29.55
C VAL A 32 -2.10 22.73 30.26
N GLU A 33 -2.35 21.91 31.28
CA GLU A 33 -3.30 22.07 32.39
C GLU A 33 -4.48 21.07 32.42
N HIS A 34 -4.58 20.35 33.56
CA HIS A 34 -5.52 19.29 33.97
C HIS A 34 -5.17 17.84 33.53
N ALA A 35 -5.16 16.79 34.34
CA ALA A 35 -5.68 16.54 35.69
C ALA A 35 -4.85 15.40 36.35
N LYS A 36 -4.36 15.56 37.58
CA LYS A 36 -4.97 15.14 38.85
C LYS A 36 -5.22 13.62 38.99
N VAL A 37 -4.30 13.03 39.75
CA VAL A 37 -4.31 11.73 40.42
C VAL A 37 -5.70 11.32 40.95
N VAL A 38 -6.15 10.12 40.57
CA VAL A 38 -7.07 9.30 41.38
C VAL A 38 -6.52 7.88 41.42
N SER A 39 -5.96 7.54 42.58
CA SER A 39 -5.61 6.18 42.98
C SER A 39 -6.89 5.48 43.44
N GLY A 40 -7.27 4.39 42.75
CA GLY A 40 -8.42 3.58 43.09
C GLY A 40 -8.06 2.10 43.02
N SER A 41 -7.73 1.51 44.17
CA SER A 41 -7.54 0.08 44.35
C SER A 41 -8.83 -0.69 44.05
N SER A 42 -8.80 -1.56 43.03
CA SER A 42 -9.85 -2.57 42.84
C SER A 42 -9.28 -3.95 43.09
N LYS A 43 -9.79 -4.59 44.16
CA LYS A 43 -9.62 -6.00 44.52
C LYS A 43 -10.04 -6.89 43.35
N LEU A 44 -9.12 -7.74 42.88
CA LEU A 44 -9.50 -8.93 42.10
C LEU A 44 -10.13 -9.96 43.03
N ALA A 45 -11.40 -10.30 42.77
CA ALA A 45 -12.04 -11.50 43.28
C ALA A 45 -11.73 -12.66 42.34
N VAL A 46 -11.15 -13.72 42.89
CA VAL A 46 -10.92 -15.01 42.24
C VAL A 46 -12.20 -15.84 42.37
N GLY A 47 -12.80 -16.17 41.23
CA GLY A 47 -13.80 -17.23 41.06
C GLY A 47 -13.84 -17.53 39.56
N GLY A 48 -13.58 -18.72 39.05
CA GLY A 48 -13.79 -20.04 39.61
C GLY A 48 -14.98 -20.69 38.91
N HIS A 49 -14.91 -20.90 37.59
CA HIS A 49 -15.87 -21.73 36.84
C HIS A 49 -15.13 -22.71 35.93
N VAL A 50 -15.11 -23.95 36.41
CA VAL A 50 -14.88 -25.18 35.65
C VAL A 50 -16.25 -25.63 35.16
N ALA A 51 -16.46 -25.79 33.84
CA ALA A 51 -17.30 -26.85 33.26
C ALA A 51 -17.48 -26.71 31.74
N GLN A 52 -17.17 -27.81 31.05
CA GLN A 52 -17.92 -28.38 29.94
C GLN A 52 -18.04 -27.63 28.60
N ALA A 53 -17.28 -28.11 27.62
CA ALA A 53 -17.78 -28.31 26.25
C ALA A 53 -16.99 -29.44 25.57
N SER A 54 -17.42 -30.68 25.83
CA SER A 54 -17.01 -31.90 25.11
C SER A 54 -18.16 -32.31 24.20
N VAL A 55 -18.31 -31.68 23.02
CA VAL A 55 -19.08 -32.24 21.87
C VAL A 55 -18.62 -31.54 20.58
N ALA A 56 -17.48 -31.92 19.99
CA ALA A 56 -17.07 -31.42 18.66
C ALA A 56 -16.20 -32.40 17.86
N ALA A 57 -16.38 -33.72 18.04
CA ALA A 57 -15.48 -34.74 17.47
C ALA A 57 -16.17 -35.85 16.65
N GLN A 58 -17.35 -35.61 16.06
CA GLN A 58 -18.08 -36.69 15.35
C GLN A 58 -18.58 -36.37 13.93
N ASN A 59 -18.18 -35.27 13.28
CA ASN A 59 -18.56 -34.99 11.88
C ASN A 59 -17.38 -34.92 10.89
N ALA A 60 -16.22 -35.48 11.24
CA ALA A 60 -15.03 -35.49 10.37
C ALA A 60 -14.98 -36.66 9.35
N GLY A 61 -16.05 -37.47 9.23
CA GLY A 61 -15.96 -38.79 8.59
C GLY A 61 -16.47 -38.94 7.16
N GLN A 62 -17.12 -37.96 6.53
CA GLN A 62 -17.96 -38.29 5.36
C GLN A 62 -18.11 -37.22 4.27
N LEU A 63 -17.03 -36.53 3.91
CA LEU A 63 -16.96 -35.70 2.69
C LEU A 63 -15.69 -35.88 1.84
N ALA A 64 -14.79 -36.81 2.21
CA ALA A 64 -13.50 -37.01 1.53
C ALA A 64 -13.53 -38.22 0.58
N SER A 65 -14.34 -38.17 -0.49
CA SER A 65 -14.15 -39.04 -1.67
C SER A 65 -15.00 -38.59 -2.87
N ALA A 66 -14.81 -37.35 -3.30
CA ALA A 66 -15.07 -36.97 -4.68
C ALA A 66 -13.77 -36.43 -5.25
N LYS A 67 -12.87 -37.36 -5.57
CA LYS A 67 -11.62 -37.06 -6.29
C LYS A 67 -12.02 -36.72 -7.73
N ALA A 68 -12.42 -35.47 -7.95
CA ALA A 68 -12.68 -34.93 -9.28
C ALA A 68 -11.37 -34.94 -10.07
N THR A 69 -11.20 -35.95 -10.91
CA THR A 69 -10.25 -35.96 -12.01
C THR A 69 -10.70 -34.91 -13.03
N VAL A 70 -10.24 -33.66 -12.85
CA VAL A 70 -10.28 -32.64 -13.89
C VAL A 70 -8.96 -32.71 -14.64
N SER A 71 -8.95 -33.51 -15.70
CA SER A 71 -7.97 -33.39 -16.77
C SER A 71 -8.35 -32.17 -17.62
N ASP A 72 -7.57 -31.09 -17.56
CA ASP A 72 -6.75 -30.68 -18.70
C ASP A 72 -5.71 -29.66 -18.25
N THR A 73 -4.50 -30.15 -18.01
CA THR A 73 -3.34 -29.44 -17.50
C THR A 73 -2.60 -28.69 -18.62
N SER A 74 -3.34 -28.14 -19.59
CA SER A 74 -2.93 -26.93 -20.29
C SER A 74 -3.24 -25.75 -19.37
N ALA A 75 -2.51 -25.67 -18.26
CA ALA A 75 -2.50 -24.53 -17.35
C ALA A 75 -2.42 -23.26 -18.19
N GLN A 76 -3.53 -22.50 -18.23
CA GLN A 76 -3.74 -21.37 -19.13
C GLN A 76 -2.54 -20.43 -19.06
N GLN A 77 -1.69 -20.51 -20.07
CA GLN A 77 -0.49 -19.71 -20.17
C GLN A 77 -0.92 -18.25 -20.20
N LEU A 78 -0.28 -17.44 -19.35
CA LEU A 78 -0.52 -16.01 -19.38
C LEU A 78 -0.05 -15.45 -20.73
N PRO A 79 -0.72 -14.41 -21.26
CA PRO A 79 -0.22 -13.69 -22.41
C PRO A 79 1.23 -13.23 -22.20
N PRO A 80 2.08 -13.21 -23.25
CA PRO A 80 3.47 -12.76 -23.13
C PRO A 80 3.63 -11.41 -22.45
N LEU A 81 4.72 -11.26 -21.71
CA LEU A 81 5.15 -9.99 -21.14
C LEU A 81 5.34 -8.94 -22.25
N ASN A 82 5.14 -7.66 -21.90
CA ASN A 82 5.38 -6.48 -22.75
C ASN A 82 4.44 -6.29 -23.95
N LEU A 83 3.38 -7.08 -24.07
CA LEU A 83 2.28 -6.73 -24.97
C LEU A 83 1.50 -5.52 -24.45
N SER A 84 0.84 -4.79 -25.35
CA SER A 84 -0.01 -3.68 -24.93
C SER A 84 -1.22 -4.23 -24.17
N VAL A 85 -1.69 -3.47 -23.18
CA VAL A 85 -2.82 -3.91 -22.33
C VAL A 85 -4.07 -4.15 -23.18
N VAL A 86 -4.30 -3.33 -24.21
CA VAL A 86 -5.41 -3.51 -25.16
C VAL A 86 -5.39 -4.89 -25.82
N GLN A 87 -4.20 -5.42 -26.17
CA GLN A 87 -4.07 -6.74 -26.82
C GLN A 87 -4.38 -7.90 -25.87
N ILE A 88 -4.11 -7.74 -24.58
CA ILE A 88 -4.20 -8.84 -23.59
C ILE A 88 -5.42 -8.73 -22.67
N LEU A 89 -6.11 -7.59 -22.65
CA LEU A 89 -7.18 -7.27 -21.70
C LEU A 89 -8.30 -8.30 -21.70
N VAL A 90 -8.83 -8.63 -22.89
CA VAL A 90 -9.95 -9.58 -23.02
C VAL A 90 -9.55 -10.97 -22.54
N ALA A 91 -8.36 -11.43 -22.92
CA ALA A 91 -7.84 -12.74 -22.52
C ALA A 91 -7.62 -12.83 -21.00
N LEU A 92 -6.99 -11.81 -20.40
CA LEU A 92 -6.76 -11.76 -18.96
C LEU A 92 -8.06 -11.66 -18.16
N LYS A 93 -9.02 -10.83 -18.61
CA LYS A 93 -10.36 -10.75 -17.98
C LYS A 93 -11.05 -12.09 -17.98
N LYS A 94 -11.06 -12.79 -19.12
CA LYS A 94 -11.67 -14.11 -19.23
C LYS A 94 -10.99 -15.13 -18.30
N GLN A 95 -9.66 -15.20 -18.31
CA GLN A 95 -8.95 -16.13 -17.43
C GLN A 95 -9.19 -15.80 -15.93
N ALA A 96 -9.17 -14.52 -15.57
CA ALA A 96 -9.47 -14.08 -14.21
C ALA A 96 -10.91 -14.46 -13.80
N SER A 97 -11.90 -14.26 -14.67
CA SER A 97 -13.29 -14.68 -14.38
C SER A 97 -13.46 -16.20 -14.29
N ASP A 98 -12.61 -16.96 -15.00
CA ASP A 98 -12.55 -18.42 -14.93
C ASP A 98 -11.80 -18.92 -13.66
N GLY A 99 -11.39 -18.00 -12.77
CA GLY A 99 -10.75 -18.33 -11.48
C GLY A 99 -9.23 -18.40 -11.52
N ASN A 100 -8.58 -18.04 -12.62
CA ASN A 100 -7.12 -18.04 -12.73
C ASN A 100 -6.53 -16.87 -11.91
N SER A 101 -5.99 -17.18 -10.73
CA SER A 101 -5.43 -16.19 -9.80
C SER A 101 -4.22 -15.45 -10.38
N ARG A 102 -3.40 -16.12 -11.20
CA ARG A 102 -2.25 -15.50 -11.88
C ARG A 102 -2.72 -14.48 -12.93
N ALA A 103 -3.78 -14.80 -13.66
CA ALA A 103 -4.39 -13.86 -14.60
C ALA A 103 -5.03 -12.67 -13.88
N ALA A 104 -5.68 -12.89 -12.73
CA ALA A 104 -6.21 -11.81 -11.90
C ALA A 104 -5.08 -10.91 -11.35
N CYS A 105 -3.98 -11.49 -10.87
CA CYS A 105 -2.79 -10.75 -10.46
C CYS A 105 -2.27 -9.89 -11.61
N ARG A 106 -2.09 -10.51 -12.78
CA ARG A 106 -1.55 -9.83 -13.95
C ARG A 106 -2.46 -8.70 -14.42
N LEU A 107 -3.76 -8.95 -14.49
CA LEU A 107 -4.74 -7.95 -14.88
C LEU A 107 -4.76 -6.78 -13.90
N GLY A 108 -4.81 -7.04 -12.60
CA GLY A 108 -4.79 -6.00 -11.56
C GLY A 108 -3.53 -5.14 -11.64
N PHE A 109 -2.38 -5.76 -11.87
CA PHE A 109 -1.11 -5.09 -12.08
C PHE A 109 -1.11 -4.18 -13.32
N GLU A 110 -1.56 -4.70 -14.48
CA GLU A 110 -1.55 -3.95 -15.74
C GLU A 110 -2.49 -2.74 -15.72
N LEU A 111 -3.68 -2.91 -15.13
CA LEU A 111 -4.65 -1.82 -15.00
C LEU A 111 -4.14 -0.71 -14.07
N ASP A 112 -3.48 -1.07 -12.97
CA ASP A 112 -2.85 -0.10 -12.07
C ASP A 112 -1.70 0.64 -12.78
N ARG A 113 -0.82 -0.10 -13.45
CA ARG A 113 0.28 0.49 -14.22
C ARG A 113 -0.22 1.50 -15.25
N CYS A 114 -1.34 1.20 -15.93
CA CYS A 114 -1.94 2.15 -16.85
C CYS A 114 -2.68 3.30 -16.16
N SER A 115 -3.26 3.09 -14.99
CA SER A 115 -3.82 4.19 -14.18
C SER A 115 -2.74 5.23 -13.84
N LEU A 116 -1.55 4.77 -13.42
CA LEU A 116 -0.40 5.64 -13.18
C LEU A 116 0.06 6.37 -14.45
N TYR A 117 0.09 5.70 -15.60
CA TYR A 117 0.39 6.35 -16.89
C TYR A 117 -0.56 7.53 -17.18
N PHE A 118 -1.88 7.33 -17.04
CA PHE A 118 -2.84 8.40 -17.30
C PHE A 118 -2.75 9.53 -16.27
N LYS A 119 -2.52 9.20 -14.99
CA LYS A 119 -2.28 10.20 -13.93
C LYS A 119 -1.01 11.02 -14.20
N ASP A 120 0.09 10.38 -14.55
CA ASP A 120 1.35 11.05 -14.90
C ASP A 120 1.21 11.91 -16.16
N LYS A 121 0.43 11.47 -17.15
CA LYS A 121 0.12 12.26 -18.34
C LYS A 121 -0.63 13.55 -17.97
N ALA A 122 -1.66 13.46 -17.12
CA ALA A 122 -2.38 14.63 -16.62
C ALA A 122 -1.48 15.58 -15.82
N ILE A 123 -0.68 15.04 -14.88
CA ILE A 123 0.29 15.80 -14.09
C ILE A 123 1.30 16.52 -14.99
N ALA A 124 1.81 15.87 -16.03
CA ALA A 124 2.76 16.47 -16.96
C ALA A 124 2.17 17.67 -17.71
N GLU A 125 0.87 17.64 -18.06
CA GLU A 125 0.20 18.79 -18.68
C GLU A 125 -0.01 19.93 -17.68
N GLU A 126 -0.47 19.65 -16.46
CA GLU A 126 -0.62 20.66 -15.40
C GLU A 126 0.71 21.33 -15.04
N MET A 127 1.79 20.55 -15.01
CA MET A 127 3.14 21.07 -14.77
C MET A 127 3.62 22.00 -15.88
N ARG A 128 3.26 21.76 -17.15
CA ARG A 128 3.62 22.68 -18.25
C ARG A 128 2.98 24.05 -18.04
N VAL A 129 1.70 24.08 -17.66
CA VAL A 129 0.98 25.32 -17.33
C VAL A 129 1.64 26.01 -16.13
N SER A 130 1.95 25.24 -15.08
CA SER A 130 2.61 25.76 -13.87
C SER A 130 3.98 26.36 -14.16
N ILE A 131 4.79 25.71 -15.01
CA ILE A 131 6.11 26.18 -15.45
C ILE A 131 6.00 27.51 -16.21
N ALA A 132 5.05 27.64 -17.12
CA ALA A 132 4.85 28.86 -17.92
C ALA A 132 4.50 30.09 -17.05
N SER A 133 3.97 29.87 -15.85
CA SER A 133 3.63 30.94 -14.90
C SER A 133 4.74 31.34 -13.92
N GLN A 134 5.87 30.61 -13.88
CA GLN A 134 6.95 30.91 -12.94
C GLN A 134 7.90 32.00 -13.47
N PRO A 135 8.44 32.87 -12.60
CA PRO A 135 9.51 33.78 -12.98
C PRO A 135 10.72 33.03 -13.54
N PRO A 136 11.39 33.57 -14.57
CA PRO A 136 12.69 33.08 -15.00
C PRO A 136 13.64 32.93 -13.81
N ASP A 137 14.47 31.88 -13.85
CA ASP A 137 15.52 31.58 -12.86
C ASP A 137 15.07 31.32 -11.41
N SER A 138 13.76 31.23 -11.14
CA SER A 138 13.29 30.88 -9.79
C SER A 138 13.67 29.44 -9.39
N PRO A 139 14.07 29.18 -8.14
CA PRO A 139 14.33 27.81 -7.66
C PRO A 139 13.13 26.87 -7.84
N LYS A 140 11.91 27.43 -7.76
CA LYS A 140 10.65 26.72 -7.98
C LYS A 140 10.49 26.26 -9.43
N LEU A 141 10.84 27.11 -10.41
CA LEU A 141 10.88 26.73 -11.82
C LEU A 141 11.83 25.54 -12.05
N GLN A 142 13.04 25.59 -11.51
CA GLN A 142 14.00 24.47 -11.63
C GLN A 142 13.46 23.19 -10.98
N GLY A 143 12.78 23.31 -9.83
CA GLY A 143 12.10 22.21 -9.17
C GLY A 143 11.03 21.57 -10.06
N PHE A 144 10.13 22.37 -10.63
CA PHE A 144 9.11 21.88 -11.56
C PHE A 144 9.69 21.28 -12.84
N GLN A 145 10.76 21.86 -13.40
CA GLN A 145 11.43 21.29 -14.57
C GLN A 145 12.02 19.91 -14.28
N ARG A 146 12.69 19.72 -13.13
CA ARG A 146 13.20 18.41 -12.71
C ARG A 146 12.06 17.40 -12.51
N MET A 147 10.95 17.83 -11.90
CA MET A 147 9.79 16.97 -11.69
C MET A 147 9.13 16.59 -13.01
N LEU A 148 8.88 17.54 -13.91
CA LEU A 148 8.33 17.29 -15.25
C LEU A 148 9.22 16.34 -16.06
N ALA A 149 10.56 16.46 -15.98
CA ALA A 149 11.47 15.54 -16.66
C ALA A 149 11.32 14.09 -16.14
N ARG A 150 11.14 13.90 -14.83
CA ARG A 150 10.88 12.58 -14.23
C ARG A 150 9.54 12.01 -14.67
N VAL A 151 8.47 12.80 -14.59
CA VAL A 151 7.12 12.40 -15.01
C VAL A 151 7.10 12.04 -16.50
N LYS A 152 7.71 12.87 -17.37
CA LYS A 152 7.83 12.55 -18.82
C LYS A 152 8.57 11.24 -19.08
N THR A 153 9.61 10.95 -18.30
CA THR A 153 10.33 9.67 -18.40
C THR A 153 9.44 8.49 -18.00
N SER A 154 8.60 8.65 -16.98
CA SER A 154 7.59 7.65 -16.58
C SER A 154 6.57 7.41 -17.69
N VAL A 155 5.95 8.49 -18.20
CA VAL A 155 4.97 8.44 -19.30
C VAL A 155 5.53 7.72 -20.52
N SER A 156 6.73 8.11 -20.98
CA SER A 156 7.36 7.53 -22.18
C SER A 156 7.65 6.02 -22.03
N LYS A 157 7.94 5.53 -20.82
CA LYS A 157 8.16 4.10 -20.58
C LYS A 157 6.89 3.27 -20.67
N LEU A 158 5.73 3.86 -20.36
CA LEU A 158 4.45 3.16 -20.28
C LEU A 158 3.55 3.41 -21.50
N GLU A 159 3.89 4.36 -22.35
CA GLU A 159 3.09 4.76 -23.52
C GLU A 159 2.78 3.56 -24.43
N SER A 160 3.78 2.80 -24.88
CA SER A 160 3.55 1.65 -25.78
C SER A 160 2.71 0.51 -25.15
N ILE A 161 2.61 0.49 -23.83
CA ILE A 161 1.87 -0.52 -23.07
C ILE A 161 0.42 -0.09 -22.88
N CYS A 162 0.19 1.19 -22.57
CA CYS A 162 -1.10 1.69 -22.08
C CYS A 162 -1.90 2.51 -23.10
N GLU A 163 -1.27 2.95 -24.19
CA GLU A 163 -1.94 3.73 -25.23
C GLU A 163 -3.14 2.96 -25.83
N GLY A 164 -4.26 3.67 -26.01
CA GLY A 164 -5.50 3.11 -26.56
C GLY A 164 -6.42 2.44 -25.53
N LEU A 165 -6.01 2.31 -24.28
CA LEU A 165 -6.88 1.83 -23.21
C LEU A 165 -7.88 2.93 -22.79
N ALA A 166 -9.16 2.57 -22.68
CA ALA A 166 -10.20 3.51 -22.22
C ALA A 166 -10.09 3.74 -20.70
N GLN A 167 -10.47 4.93 -20.22
CA GLN A 167 -10.33 5.27 -18.80
C GLN A 167 -11.25 4.42 -17.91
N GLU A 168 -12.42 4.02 -18.42
CA GLU A 168 -13.38 3.16 -17.74
C GLU A 168 -12.80 1.76 -17.47
N GLU A 169 -11.87 1.31 -18.33
CA GLU A 169 -11.20 0.01 -18.22
C GLU A 169 -10.17 -0.04 -17.09
N LEU A 170 -9.70 1.12 -16.62
CA LEU A 170 -8.74 1.22 -15.51
C LEU A 170 -9.39 0.90 -14.16
N SER A 171 -10.72 0.96 -14.10
CA SER A 171 -11.47 0.65 -12.90
C SER A 171 -11.33 -0.84 -12.52
N GLY A 172 -11.26 -1.10 -11.21
CA GLY A 172 -11.26 -2.46 -10.68
C GLY A 172 -9.91 -3.17 -10.67
N SER A 173 -8.79 -2.46 -10.87
CA SER A 173 -7.45 -3.00 -10.60
C SER A 173 -7.35 -3.57 -9.17
N ASN A 174 -7.86 -2.83 -8.18
CA ASN A 174 -7.94 -3.28 -6.79
C ASN A 174 -8.73 -4.58 -6.63
N ARG A 175 -9.89 -4.71 -7.31
CA ARG A 175 -10.72 -5.91 -7.27
C ARG A 175 -9.98 -7.14 -7.79
N TYR A 176 -9.24 -7.04 -8.88
CA TYR A 176 -8.47 -8.16 -9.42
C TYR A 176 -7.25 -8.51 -8.54
N LEU A 177 -6.58 -7.50 -7.97
CA LEU A 177 -5.51 -7.72 -6.99
C LEU A 177 -6.05 -8.44 -5.74
N PHE A 178 -7.22 -8.04 -5.25
CA PHE A 178 -7.89 -8.72 -4.15
C PHE A 178 -8.21 -10.18 -4.51
N GLN A 179 -8.83 -10.43 -5.67
CA GLN A 179 -9.16 -11.78 -6.11
C GLN A 179 -7.92 -12.69 -6.12
N ALA A 180 -6.82 -12.21 -6.67
CA ALA A 180 -5.56 -12.94 -6.68
C ALA A 180 -4.97 -13.12 -5.28
N ALA A 181 -4.97 -12.07 -4.46
CA ALA A 181 -4.52 -12.13 -3.07
C ALA A 181 -5.33 -13.16 -2.26
N SER A 182 -6.65 -13.15 -2.34
CA SER A 182 -7.50 -14.14 -1.68
C SER A 182 -7.19 -15.58 -2.10
N ALA A 183 -6.74 -15.79 -3.34
CA ALA A 183 -6.30 -17.08 -3.86
C ALA A 183 -4.83 -17.45 -3.49
N GLY A 184 -4.16 -16.65 -2.66
CA GLY A 184 -2.81 -16.94 -2.19
C GLY A 184 -1.67 -16.41 -3.07
N GLN A 185 -1.96 -15.55 -4.04
CA GLN A 185 -0.91 -14.91 -4.85
C GLN A 185 -0.21 -13.84 -4.02
N GLU A 186 1.02 -14.11 -3.61
CA GLU A 186 1.77 -13.26 -2.68
C GLU A 186 2.12 -11.89 -3.28
N ALA A 187 2.49 -11.85 -4.56
CA ALA A 187 2.77 -10.58 -5.22
C ALA A 187 1.53 -9.68 -5.31
N ALA A 188 0.36 -10.26 -5.61
CA ALA A 188 -0.91 -9.54 -5.55
C ALA A 188 -1.27 -9.11 -4.13
N THR A 189 -0.94 -9.92 -3.11
CA THR A 189 -1.19 -9.61 -1.70
C THR A 189 -0.46 -8.34 -1.29
N VAL A 190 0.84 -8.25 -1.55
CA VAL A 190 1.64 -7.06 -1.21
C VAL A 190 1.15 -5.83 -1.99
N ARG A 191 0.78 -5.97 -3.28
CA ARG A 191 0.22 -4.87 -4.07
C ARG A 191 -1.11 -4.38 -3.51
N TYR A 192 -2.04 -5.30 -3.22
CA TYR A 192 -3.32 -4.97 -2.61
C TYR A 192 -3.13 -4.23 -1.29
N LEU A 193 -2.23 -4.71 -0.43
CA LEU A 193 -1.90 -4.09 0.86
C LEU A 193 -1.30 -2.69 0.75
N ASN A 194 -0.65 -2.34 -0.36
CA ASN A 194 -0.21 -0.95 -0.62
C ASN A 194 -1.37 -0.02 -1.05
N GLY A 195 -2.62 -0.51 -1.04
CA GLY A 195 -3.78 0.25 -1.48
C GLY A 195 -3.79 0.52 -2.99
N ILE A 196 -3.08 -0.32 -3.75
CA ILE A 196 -3.01 -0.20 -5.20
C ILE A 196 -4.41 -0.36 -5.80
N GLY A 197 -4.74 0.52 -6.75
CA GLY A 197 -6.03 0.59 -7.40
C GLY A 197 -7.16 1.21 -6.58
N LEU A 198 -6.91 1.62 -5.34
CA LEU A 198 -7.87 2.44 -4.58
C LEU A 198 -7.82 3.87 -5.09
N ASP A 199 -9.00 4.47 -5.29
CA ASP A 199 -9.12 5.87 -5.63
C ASP A 199 -8.95 6.73 -4.37
N TRP A 200 -7.69 7.05 -4.07
CA TRP A 200 -7.32 7.92 -2.95
C TRP A 200 -7.77 9.38 -3.14
N ASP A 201 -7.94 9.82 -4.39
CA ASP A 201 -8.31 11.20 -4.73
C ASP A 201 -9.83 11.41 -4.52
N ALA A 202 -10.66 10.44 -4.93
CA ALA A 202 -12.11 10.45 -4.68
C ALA A 202 -12.47 10.00 -3.24
N GLY A 203 -11.60 9.21 -2.62
CA GLY A 203 -11.71 8.78 -1.23
C GLY A 203 -12.80 7.72 -0.97
N PRO A 204 -13.01 7.37 0.32
CA PRO A 204 -13.82 6.21 0.71
C PRO A 204 -15.31 6.31 0.40
N LEU A 205 -15.83 7.51 0.22
CA LEU A 205 -17.25 7.73 -0.07
C LEU A 205 -17.61 7.44 -1.54
N ALA A 206 -16.64 7.59 -2.45
CA ALA A 206 -16.85 7.37 -3.88
C ALA A 206 -16.88 5.88 -4.25
N ASN A 207 -16.16 5.04 -3.50
CA ASN A 207 -16.08 3.60 -3.76
C ASN A 207 -16.14 2.76 -2.47
N LYS A 208 -17.26 2.89 -1.74
CA LYS A 208 -17.43 2.29 -0.41
C LYS A 208 -17.13 0.79 -0.39
N ASP A 209 -17.55 0.05 -1.41
CA ASP A 209 -17.39 -1.41 -1.45
C ASP A 209 -15.93 -1.85 -1.52
N GLU A 210 -15.10 -1.15 -2.31
CA GLU A 210 -13.66 -1.45 -2.37
C GLU A 210 -12.95 -1.11 -1.07
N TRP A 211 -13.31 0.02 -0.47
CA TRP A 211 -12.74 0.49 0.78
C TRP A 211 -13.13 -0.38 1.98
N SER A 212 -14.39 -0.81 2.08
CA SER A 212 -14.85 -1.76 3.08
C SER A 212 -14.13 -3.10 2.93
N ARG A 213 -14.02 -3.62 1.71
CA ARG A 213 -13.28 -4.85 1.43
C ARG A 213 -11.80 -4.71 1.78
N PHE A 214 -11.18 -3.57 1.49
CA PHE A 214 -9.81 -3.29 1.90
C PHE A 214 -9.66 -3.35 3.42
N ALA A 215 -10.51 -2.62 4.15
CA ALA A 215 -10.49 -2.58 5.61
C ALA A 215 -10.64 -3.97 6.24
N GLU A 216 -11.68 -4.71 5.85
CA GLU A 216 -12.01 -6.03 6.40
C GLU A 216 -10.89 -7.06 6.18
N ASN A 217 -10.14 -6.92 5.08
CA ASN A 217 -9.16 -7.90 4.66
C ASN A 217 -7.71 -7.50 4.97
N PHE A 218 -7.44 -6.24 5.30
CA PHE A 218 -6.08 -5.72 5.49
C PHE A 218 -5.26 -6.50 6.53
N GLY A 219 -5.77 -6.61 7.77
CA GLY A 219 -5.02 -7.19 8.87
C GLY A 219 -4.64 -8.66 8.67
N HIS A 220 -5.55 -9.48 8.13
CA HIS A 220 -5.26 -10.90 7.91
C HIS A 220 -4.32 -11.11 6.70
N LEU A 221 -4.48 -10.34 5.62
CA LEU A 221 -3.59 -10.41 4.46
C LEU A 221 -2.17 -9.94 4.83
N LEU A 222 -2.06 -8.89 5.64
CA LEU A 222 -0.77 -8.40 6.14
C LEU A 222 -0.07 -9.46 7.00
N SER A 223 -0.81 -10.07 7.94
CA SER A 223 -0.27 -11.15 8.75
C SER A 223 0.20 -12.33 7.91
N ARG A 224 -0.60 -12.72 6.90
CA ARG A 224 -0.22 -13.79 5.96
C ARG A 224 1.05 -13.44 5.20
N ALA A 225 1.16 -12.25 4.62
CA ALA A 225 2.34 -11.82 3.87
C ALA A 225 3.62 -11.84 4.74
N ILE A 226 3.54 -11.37 5.99
CA ILE A 226 4.65 -11.45 6.95
C ILE A 226 5.04 -12.91 7.24
N ASN A 227 4.05 -13.79 7.43
CA ASN A 227 4.30 -15.21 7.72
C ASN A 227 4.79 -15.98 6.49
N SER A 228 4.45 -15.55 5.28
CA SER A 228 5.00 -16.05 4.01
C SER A 228 6.40 -15.49 3.71
N GLY A 229 6.96 -14.69 4.61
CA GLY A 229 8.33 -14.19 4.52
C GLY A 229 8.52 -13.04 3.54
N ARG A 230 7.47 -12.27 3.22
CA ARG A 230 7.51 -11.11 2.31
C ARG A 230 8.12 -9.88 2.99
N PRO A 231 9.34 -9.44 2.63
CA PRO A 231 9.98 -8.29 3.28
C PRO A 231 9.20 -6.98 3.09
N GLU A 232 8.48 -6.83 1.98
CA GLU A 232 7.65 -5.66 1.66
C GLU A 232 6.55 -5.44 2.70
N ALA A 233 6.03 -6.54 3.28
CA ALA A 233 4.99 -6.49 4.30
C ALA A 233 5.48 -5.86 5.61
N LEU A 234 6.79 -5.86 5.89
CA LEU A 234 7.35 -5.18 7.05
C LEU A 234 7.20 -3.67 6.95
N GLU A 235 7.45 -3.10 5.77
CA GLU A 235 7.30 -1.66 5.56
C GLU A 235 5.83 -1.24 5.63
N ILE A 236 4.94 -2.01 5.02
CA ILE A 236 3.49 -1.79 5.09
C ILE A 236 3.01 -1.83 6.53
N ALA A 237 3.40 -2.86 7.30
CA ALA A 237 3.04 -2.98 8.71
C ALA A 237 3.55 -1.81 9.53
N ALA A 238 4.81 -1.41 9.33
CA ALA A 238 5.38 -0.26 10.03
C ALA A 238 4.55 1.01 9.82
N ASN A 239 4.15 1.30 8.58
CA ASN A 239 3.34 2.45 8.25
C ASN A 239 1.94 2.37 8.88
N ALA A 240 1.29 1.21 8.77
CA ALA A 240 -0.06 1.00 9.31
C ALA A 240 -0.10 1.13 10.84
N TYR A 241 0.91 0.63 11.56
CA TYR A 241 1.01 0.79 13.01
C TYR A 241 1.36 2.22 13.46
N LEU A 242 2.13 2.96 12.67
CA LEU A 242 2.58 4.31 13.02
C LEU A 242 1.52 5.38 12.73
N LYS A 243 0.95 5.32 11.52
CA LYS A 243 0.03 6.32 10.98
C LYS A 243 -1.02 5.62 10.10
N PRO A 244 -1.98 4.89 10.72
CA PRO A 244 -2.99 4.18 9.95
C PRO A 244 -3.79 5.15 9.08
N THR A 245 -3.92 4.82 7.81
CA THR A 245 -4.76 5.52 6.84
C THR A 245 -6.13 4.85 6.74
N PHE A 246 -6.98 5.30 5.80
CA PHE A 246 -8.30 4.70 5.62
C PHE A 246 -8.18 3.21 5.26
N GLY A 247 -8.96 2.38 5.95
CA GLY A 247 -8.93 0.92 5.85
C GLY A 247 -7.89 0.24 6.73
N GLU A 248 -6.82 0.92 7.10
CA GLU A 248 -5.79 0.37 8.00
C GLU A 248 -6.16 0.54 9.48
N GLN A 249 -7.17 1.35 9.79
CA GLN A 249 -7.50 1.73 11.19
C GLN A 249 -8.02 0.59 12.06
N LEU A 250 -8.28 -0.59 11.47
CA LEU A 250 -8.57 -1.79 12.26
C LEU A 250 -7.32 -2.33 12.97
N LEU A 251 -6.12 -1.91 12.56
CA LEU A 251 -4.91 -2.13 13.33
C LEU A 251 -4.77 -1.04 14.42
N PRO A 252 -4.40 -1.43 15.65
CA PRO A 252 -4.15 -0.45 16.70
C PRO A 252 -2.93 0.40 16.35
N LYS A 253 -2.96 1.68 16.70
CA LYS A 253 -1.74 2.52 16.65
C LYS A 253 -0.76 2.02 17.71
N ASP A 254 0.36 1.45 17.29
CA ASP A 254 1.36 0.84 18.18
C ASP A 254 2.77 1.15 17.69
N ALA A 255 3.41 2.13 18.33
CA ALA A 255 4.76 2.57 17.96
C ALA A 255 5.83 1.49 18.21
N VAL A 256 5.64 0.60 19.19
CA VAL A 256 6.58 -0.50 19.45
C VAL A 256 6.54 -1.48 18.29
N GLN A 257 5.35 -1.85 17.83
CA GLN A 257 5.18 -2.69 16.64
C GLN A 257 5.74 -2.01 15.39
N ALA A 258 5.42 -0.73 15.17
CA ALA A 258 5.93 0.00 14.01
C ALA A 258 7.47 -0.02 13.93
N ILE A 259 8.14 0.31 15.04
CA ILE A 259 9.60 0.32 15.12
C ILE A 259 10.19 -1.09 15.04
N ALA A 260 9.52 -2.11 15.58
CA ALA A 260 9.95 -3.50 15.44
C ALA A 260 10.02 -3.95 13.97
N HIS A 261 9.00 -3.62 13.17
CA HIS A 261 8.99 -3.94 11.74
C HIS A 261 10.06 -3.16 10.98
N LEU A 262 10.30 -1.88 11.32
CA LEU A 262 11.40 -1.11 10.73
C LEU A 262 12.78 -1.65 11.12
N TYR A 263 13.00 -2.07 12.37
CA TYR A 263 14.24 -2.74 12.77
C TYR A 263 14.46 -4.04 12.02
N ALA A 264 13.41 -4.85 11.84
CA ALA A 264 13.49 -6.08 11.07
C ALA A 264 13.85 -5.77 9.61
N LEU A 265 13.17 -4.81 8.99
CA LEU A 265 13.45 -4.37 7.63
C LEU A 265 14.89 -3.87 7.48
N LYS A 266 15.40 -3.07 8.43
CA LYS A 266 16.77 -2.56 8.40
C LYS A 266 17.80 -3.69 8.40
N GLN A 267 17.58 -4.76 9.16
CA GLN A 267 18.51 -5.90 9.25
C GLN A 267 18.66 -6.66 7.92
N ILE A 268 17.60 -6.72 7.12
CA ILE A 268 17.57 -7.42 5.83
C ILE A 268 17.72 -6.49 4.63
N SER A 269 17.90 -5.19 4.87
CA SER A 269 18.03 -4.17 3.82
C SER A 269 19.44 -4.15 3.21
N SER A 270 19.50 -3.79 1.93
CA SER A 270 20.76 -3.51 1.23
C SER A 270 21.52 -2.36 1.89
N ALA A 271 22.81 -2.24 1.59
CA ALA A 271 23.63 -1.16 2.14
C ALA A 271 23.06 0.23 1.82
N SER A 272 22.56 0.45 0.59
CA SER A 272 21.96 1.71 0.16
C SER A 272 20.62 2.00 0.85
N TYR A 273 19.82 0.97 1.13
CA TYR A 273 18.49 1.17 1.71
C TYR A 273 18.49 1.29 3.24
N ARG A 274 19.51 0.76 3.92
CA ARG A 274 19.63 0.83 5.39
C ARG A 274 19.56 2.25 5.95
N ASP A 275 20.14 3.23 5.27
CA ASP A 275 20.12 4.62 5.72
C ASP A 275 18.72 5.23 5.60
N VAL A 276 17.97 4.86 4.56
CA VAL A 276 16.57 5.26 4.38
C VAL A 276 15.70 4.68 5.50
N VAL A 277 15.89 3.39 5.82
CA VAL A 277 15.15 2.74 6.91
C VAL A 277 15.57 3.32 8.27
N GLN A 278 16.86 3.63 8.47
CA GLN A 278 17.34 4.27 9.70
C GLN A 278 16.68 5.64 9.91
N TYR A 279 16.59 6.46 8.88
CA TYR A 279 15.87 7.74 8.95
C TYR A 279 14.41 7.57 9.39
N LYS A 280 13.71 6.55 8.85
CA LYS A 280 12.33 6.22 9.26
C LYS A 280 12.24 5.81 10.73
N ILE A 281 13.21 5.01 11.21
CA ILE A 281 13.30 4.61 12.63
C ILE A 281 13.47 5.84 13.52
N ASP A 282 14.42 6.71 13.21
CA ASP A 282 14.70 7.90 14.03
C ASP A 282 13.50 8.84 14.07
N ALA A 283 12.82 9.04 12.93
CA ALA A 283 11.58 9.80 12.87
C ALA A 283 10.46 9.19 13.72
N ALA A 284 10.27 7.86 13.64
CA ALA A 284 9.26 7.16 14.44
C ALA A 284 9.55 7.23 15.95
N ILE A 285 10.82 7.11 16.36
CA ILE A 285 11.24 7.25 17.77
C ILE A 285 10.96 8.67 18.26
N GLY A 286 11.37 9.70 17.48
CA GLY A 286 11.16 11.09 17.84
C GLY A 286 9.69 11.48 18.02
N GLN A 287 8.78 10.85 17.26
CA GLN A 287 7.34 11.12 17.32
C GLN A 287 6.58 10.33 18.39
N SER A 288 7.16 9.25 18.93
CA SER A 288 6.44 8.30 19.78
C SER A 288 6.76 8.41 21.27
N GLY A 289 7.88 9.04 21.64
CA GLY A 289 8.27 9.19 23.05
C GLY A 289 8.53 7.86 23.77
N LEU A 290 8.94 6.81 23.03
CA LEU A 290 9.18 5.49 23.62
C LEU A 290 10.33 5.49 24.62
N SER A 291 10.14 4.73 25.70
CA SER A 291 11.20 4.42 26.67
C SER A 291 12.26 3.48 26.11
N SER A 292 13.43 3.42 26.76
CA SER A 292 14.49 2.47 26.42
C SER A 292 14.02 1.01 26.47
N THR A 293 13.19 0.65 27.46
CA THR A 293 12.61 -0.70 27.59
C THR A 293 11.68 -1.05 26.42
N GLN A 294 10.88 -0.10 25.94
CA GLN A 294 10.02 -0.30 24.77
C GLN A 294 10.83 -0.45 23.48
N LEU A 295 11.91 0.32 23.32
CA LEU A 295 12.83 0.16 22.19
C LEU A 295 13.52 -1.21 22.21
N GLU A 296 13.89 -1.70 23.39
CA GLU A 296 14.44 -3.04 23.53
C GLU A 296 13.42 -4.13 23.19
N THR A 297 12.17 -3.95 23.64
CA THR A 297 11.05 -4.82 23.25
C THR A 297 10.89 -4.86 21.72
N ALA A 298 10.95 -3.71 21.05
CA ALA A 298 10.88 -3.65 19.59
C ALA A 298 12.03 -4.41 18.91
N ARG A 299 13.25 -4.38 19.45
CA ARG A 299 14.39 -5.15 18.91
C ARG A 299 14.19 -6.66 19.07
N VAL A 300 13.66 -7.11 20.20
CA VAL A 300 13.34 -8.53 20.41
C VAL A 300 12.30 -9.01 19.40
N ILE A 301 11.22 -8.25 19.20
CA ILE A 301 10.20 -8.57 18.19
C ILE A 301 10.81 -8.59 16.79
N ALA A 302 11.67 -7.62 16.47
CA ALA A 302 12.35 -7.55 15.17
C ALA A 302 13.16 -8.83 14.87
N GLY A 303 13.87 -9.38 15.86
CA GLY A 303 14.61 -10.64 15.68
C GLY A 303 13.71 -11.82 15.29
N VAL A 304 12.51 -11.91 15.86
CA VAL A 304 11.51 -12.94 15.48
C VAL A 304 10.99 -12.72 14.06
N LEU A 305 10.77 -11.47 13.66
CA LEU A 305 10.32 -11.13 12.32
C LEU A 305 11.38 -11.47 11.26
N VAL A 306 12.64 -11.11 11.49
CA VAL A 306 13.75 -11.40 10.56
C VAL A 306 13.88 -12.88 10.27
N ALA A 307 13.70 -13.74 11.27
CA ALA A 307 13.77 -15.21 11.11
C ALA A 307 12.72 -15.78 10.15
N LYS A 308 11.66 -15.04 9.83
CA LYS A 308 10.62 -15.44 8.87
C LYS A 308 10.88 -14.96 7.45
N MET A 309 11.76 -13.97 7.25
CA MET A 309 11.88 -13.26 5.98
C MET A 309 12.68 -14.06 4.94
N ILE A 310 12.20 -14.03 3.70
CA ILE A 310 12.90 -14.55 2.52
C ILE A 310 13.42 -13.34 1.74
N TYR A 311 14.73 -13.21 1.66
CA TYR A 311 15.39 -12.05 1.02
C TYR A 311 16.70 -12.47 0.35
N PRO A 312 17.15 -11.74 -0.69
CA PRO A 312 18.38 -12.07 -1.38
C PRO A 312 19.61 -11.72 -0.53
N ALA A 313 20.78 -12.28 -0.86
CA ALA A 313 21.98 -12.14 -0.04
C ALA A 313 22.48 -10.68 0.07
N GLU A 314 22.25 -9.88 -0.97
CA GLU A 314 22.55 -8.45 -1.02
C GLU A 314 21.57 -7.57 -0.23
N GLY A 315 20.48 -8.16 0.28
CA GLY A 315 19.41 -7.48 1.00
C GLY A 315 18.37 -6.84 0.07
N VAL A 316 17.29 -6.33 0.67
CA VAL A 316 16.19 -5.67 -0.07
C VAL A 316 16.40 -4.16 -0.21
N ASP A 317 15.92 -3.58 -1.32
CA ASP A 317 15.93 -2.13 -1.57
C ASP A 317 14.61 -1.70 -2.21
N PHE A 318 13.79 -0.95 -1.46
CA PHE A 318 12.49 -0.45 -1.92
C PHE A 318 12.52 1.03 -2.32
N SER A 319 13.71 1.64 -2.42
CA SER A 319 13.84 3.06 -2.80
C SER A 319 13.33 3.36 -4.22
N LYS A 320 13.20 2.34 -5.06
CA LYS A 320 12.71 2.43 -6.45
C LYS A 320 11.33 1.80 -6.64
N GLY A 321 10.62 1.51 -5.54
CA GLY A 321 9.34 0.82 -5.54
C GLY A 321 9.41 -0.59 -4.95
N THR A 322 8.24 -1.14 -4.68
CA THR A 322 8.06 -2.41 -3.95
C THR A 322 8.48 -3.64 -4.76
N PHE A 323 8.46 -3.58 -6.09
CA PHE A 323 8.82 -4.69 -6.97
C PHE A 323 9.88 -4.26 -7.98
N ALA A 324 10.97 -5.00 -8.06
CA ALA A 324 12.00 -4.77 -9.06
C ALA A 324 11.45 -5.00 -10.48
N GLY A 325 11.69 -4.06 -11.39
CA GLY A 325 11.43 -4.20 -12.82
C GLY A 325 10.00 -3.93 -13.30
N GLU A 326 8.98 -3.98 -12.42
CA GLU A 326 7.57 -3.66 -12.74
C GLU A 326 7.09 -4.17 -14.12
N THR A 327 7.43 -5.42 -14.45
CA THR A 327 7.06 -6.07 -15.71
C THR A 327 5.82 -6.95 -15.60
N GLY A 328 5.31 -7.16 -14.39
CA GLY A 328 4.25 -8.11 -14.06
C GLY A 328 4.68 -9.57 -14.00
N ALA A 329 5.98 -9.87 -14.19
CA ALA A 329 6.51 -11.25 -14.14
C ALA A 329 6.28 -11.93 -12.77
N HIS A 330 6.19 -11.15 -11.69
CA HIS A 330 5.87 -11.62 -10.33
C HIS A 330 4.48 -12.25 -10.19
N CYS A 331 3.61 -12.14 -11.20
CA CYS A 331 2.31 -12.81 -11.25
C CYS A 331 2.36 -14.20 -11.92
N GLU A 332 3.53 -14.63 -12.42
CA GLU A 332 3.69 -15.94 -13.07
C GLU A 332 4.04 -17.06 -12.08
N GLU A 333 4.60 -16.67 -10.92
CA GLU A 333 4.99 -17.52 -9.78
C GLU A 333 3.78 -18.08 -9.01
#